data_AF-A0A1Q3LFW5-F1
#
_entry.id   AF-A0A1Q3LFW5-F1
#
_cell.length_a   1.000
_cell.length_b   1.000
_cell.length_c   1.000
_cell.angle_alpha   90.00
_cell.angle_beta   90.00
_cell.angle_gamma   90.00
#
_symmetry.space_group_name_H-M   'P 1'
#
loop_
_entity.id
_entity.type
_entity.pdbx_description
1 polymer ?
#
loop_
_entity_poly.entity_id
_entity_poly.type
_entity_poly.pdbx_seq_one_letter_code
_entity_poly.pdbx_strand_id
1 'polypeptide(L)'
;MGSVTPYETAKGRRYRVLYRKPDHTEAENRGFTTIREAKLHLSMVTGSKSKGEYIDPTSSRVPVRMFAGSSRRSSGRPSRSRRSA
;
A
#
# COMPACT_ATOMS: atom_id res chain seq x y z
N MET A 1 -9.78 -2.32 -19.97
CA MET A 1 -10.12 -1.09 -19.21
C MET A 1 -10.16 -1.41 -17.72
N GLY A 2 -9.88 -0.43 -16.85
CA GLY A 2 -9.97 -0.58 -15.41
C GLY A 2 -10.59 0.66 -14.77
N SER A 3 -11.09 0.51 -13.56
CA SER A 3 -11.87 1.52 -12.84
C SER A 3 -11.28 1.80 -11.48
N VAL A 4 -11.37 3.06 -11.04
CA VAL A 4 -10.97 3.47 -9.69
C VAL A 4 -12.24 3.76 -8.89
N THR A 5 -12.44 3.04 -7.79
CA THR A 5 -13.64 3.17 -6.95
C THR A 5 -13.22 3.54 -5.53
N PRO A 6 -13.80 4.59 -4.93
CA PRO A 6 -13.61 4.88 -3.50
C PRO A 6 -14.36 3.86 -2.63
N TYR A 7 -13.83 3.58 -1.43
CA TYR A 7 -14.50 2.81 -0.40
C TYR A 7 -14.16 3.36 0.98
N GLU A 8 -15.06 3.15 1.94
CA GLU A 8 -14.88 3.60 3.32
C GLU A 8 -14.19 2.53 4.17
N THR A 9 -13.39 2.98 5.13
CA THR A 9 -12.75 2.12 6.12
C THR A 9 -12.86 2.79 7.49
N ALA A 10 -12.66 2.02 8.56
CA ALA A 10 -12.61 2.56 9.93
C ALA A 10 -11.56 3.68 10.12
N LYS A 11 -10.59 3.80 9.21
CA LYS A 11 -9.53 4.83 9.23
C LYS A 11 -9.74 5.95 8.21
N GLY A 12 -10.92 6.01 7.59
CA GLY A 12 -11.28 6.99 6.57
C GLY A 12 -11.37 6.42 5.15
N ARG A 13 -11.52 7.32 4.17
CA ARG A 13 -11.73 6.98 2.76
C ARG A 13 -10.47 6.42 2.13
N ARG A 14 -10.62 5.34 1.36
CA ARG A 14 -9.58 4.68 0.58
C ARG A 14 -10.05 4.48 -0.85
N TYR A 15 -9.10 4.17 -1.73
CA TYR A 15 -9.39 3.91 -3.13
C TYR A 15 -8.93 2.50 -3.50
N ARG A 16 -9.74 1.82 -4.32
CA ARG A 16 -9.42 0.56 -4.96
C ARG A 16 -9.42 0.73 -6.47
N VAL A 17 -8.59 -0.05 -7.14
CA VAL A 17 -8.45 -0.12 -8.58
C VAL A 17 -8.86 -1.51 -9.01
N LEU A 18 -9.87 -1.63 -9.86
CA LEU A 18 -10.27 -2.87 -10.49
C LEU A 18 -9.78 -2.87 -11.93
N TYR A 19 -9.22 -3.99 -12.38
CA TYR A 19 -8.78 -4.14 -13.76
C TYR A 19 -8.88 -5.58 -14.24
N ARG A 20 -9.07 -5.76 -15.54
CA ARG A 20 -8.95 -7.05 -16.21
C ARG A 20 -7.50 -7.40 -16.49
N LYS A 21 -7.09 -8.61 -16.15
CA LYS A 21 -5.82 -9.21 -16.53
C LYS A 21 -5.89 -9.79 -17.96
N PRO A 22 -4.74 -10.06 -18.60
CA PRO A 22 -4.71 -10.68 -19.92
C PRO A 22 -5.27 -12.11 -19.95
N ASP A 23 -5.27 -12.82 -18.82
CA ASP A 23 -5.88 -14.16 -18.64
C ASP A 23 -7.43 -14.10 -18.51
N HIS A 24 -8.05 -12.99 -18.88
CA HIS A 24 -9.48 -12.70 -18.73
C HIS A 24 -9.99 -12.64 -17.28
N THR A 25 -9.13 -12.77 -16.27
CA THR A 25 -9.53 -12.67 -14.87
C THR A 25 -9.60 -11.20 -14.42
N GLU A 26 -10.32 -10.97 -13.32
CA GLU A 26 -10.36 -9.67 -12.67
C GLU A 26 -9.36 -9.63 -11.52
N ALA A 27 -8.66 -8.51 -11.38
CA ALA A 27 -7.83 -8.21 -10.22
C ALA A 27 -8.25 -6.89 -9.59
N GLU A 28 -8.17 -6.86 -8.26
CA GLU A 28 -8.30 -5.62 -7.50
C GLU A 28 -7.00 -5.29 -6.75
N ASN A 29 -6.64 -4.00 -6.80
CA ASN A 29 -5.67 -3.41 -5.88
C ASN A 29 -6.33 -2.38 -4.99
N ARG A 30 -6.24 -2.59 -3.68
CA ARG A 30 -6.89 -1.78 -2.65
C ARG A 30 -5.86 -1.15 -1.71
N GLY A 31 -6.28 -0.11 -1.01
CA GLY A 31 -5.49 0.53 0.06
C GLY A 31 -4.89 1.89 -0.29
N PHE A 32 -5.12 2.39 -1.51
CA PHE A 32 -4.62 3.70 -1.91
C PHE A 32 -5.21 4.81 -1.05
N THR A 33 -4.34 5.71 -0.59
CA THR A 33 -4.69 6.91 0.20
C THR A 33 -5.33 7.98 -0.67
N THR A 34 -4.86 8.14 -1.90
CA THR A 34 -5.33 9.19 -2.81
C THR A 34 -5.83 8.62 -4.13
N ILE A 35 -6.77 9.33 -4.76
CA ILE A 35 -7.25 8.99 -6.10
C ILE A 35 -6.15 9.10 -7.17
N ARG A 36 -5.18 10.01 -6.95
CA ARG A 36 -4.05 10.23 -7.87
C ARG A 36 -3.13 9.01 -7.91
N GLU A 37 -2.77 8.46 -6.74
CA GLU A 37 -1.98 7.23 -6.65
C GLU A 37 -2.70 6.05 -7.32
N ALA A 38 -4.00 5.90 -7.07
CA ALA A 38 -4.80 4.84 -7.68
C ALA A 38 -4.83 4.94 -9.23
N LYS A 39 -4.96 6.17 -9.77
CA LYS A 39 -4.92 6.41 -11.22
C LYS A 39 -3.53 6.12 -11.82
N LEU A 40 -2.47 6.56 -11.15
CA LEU A 40 -1.09 6.28 -11.57
C LEU A 40 -0.83 4.77 -11.64
N HIS A 41 -1.26 4.02 -10.62
CA HIS A 41 -1.16 2.57 -10.59
C HIS A 41 -1.88 1.92 -11.77
N LEU A 42 -3.11 2.38 -12.07
CA LEU A 42 -3.89 1.87 -13.20
C LEU A 42 -3.16 2.11 -14.54
N SER A 43 -2.59 3.29 -14.74
CA SER A 43 -1.83 3.62 -15.95
C SER A 43 -0.58 2.73 -16.09
N MET A 44 0.18 2.54 -15.00
CA MET A 44 1.36 1.68 -14.98
C MET A 44 1.01 0.24 -15.34
N VAL A 45 0.00 -0.33 -14.68
CA VAL A 45 -0.49 -1.69 -14.95
C VAL A 45 -0.94 -1.85 -16.40
N THR A 46 -1.64 -0.85 -16.93
CA THR A 46 -2.10 -0.88 -18.33
C THR A 46 -0.91 -0.88 -19.28
N GLY A 47 0.11 -0.06 -19.03
CA GLY A 47 1.36 -0.04 -19.82
C GLY A 47 2.11 -1.38 -19.76
N SER A 48 2.27 -1.97 -18.58
CA SER A 48 2.93 -3.27 -18.42
C SER A 48 2.18 -4.41 -19.12
N LYS A 49 0.84 -4.39 -19.10
CA LYS A 49 0.03 -5.35 -19.87
C LYS A 49 0.25 -5.23 -21.36
N SER A 50 0.27 -4.01 -21.90
CA SER A 50 0.52 -3.79 -23.33
C SER A 50 1.91 -4.28 -23.76
N LYS A 51 2.89 -4.28 -22.85
CA LYS A 51 4.25 -4.79 -23.10
C LYS A 51 4.40 -6.30 -22.89
N GLY A 52 3.42 -6.98 -22.30
CA GLY A 52 3.52 -8.40 -21.93
C GLY A 52 4.33 -8.68 -20.65
N GLU A 53 4.83 -7.64 -19.97
CA GLU A 53 5.67 -7.75 -18.75
C GLU A 53 4.84 -7.67 -17.46
N TYR A 54 3.54 -7.98 -17.51
CA TYR A 54 2.67 -7.82 -16.34
C TYR A 54 3.02 -8.84 -15.26
N ILE A 55 3.66 -8.37 -14.18
CA ILE A 55 3.92 -9.14 -12.95
C ILE A 55 2.77 -8.88 -11.97
N ASP A 56 2.16 -9.95 -11.45
CA ASP A 56 1.04 -9.83 -10.52
C ASP A 56 1.51 -9.26 -9.15
N PRO A 57 1.09 -8.04 -8.78
CA PRO A 57 1.56 -7.38 -7.56
C PRO A 57 0.98 -7.97 -6.28
N THR A 58 0.02 -8.90 -6.38
CA THR A 58 -0.57 -9.58 -5.21
C THR A 58 0.45 -10.47 -4.50
N SER A 59 1.49 -10.94 -5.20
CA SER A 59 2.65 -11.65 -4.62
C SER A 59 3.54 -10.73 -3.77
N SER A 60 3.47 -9.41 -3.97
CA SER A 60 4.37 -8.42 -3.34
C SER A 60 3.69 -7.62 -2.22
N ARG A 61 2.51 -8.03 -1.74
CA ARG A 61 1.80 -7.35 -0.63
C ARG A 61 2.48 -7.60 0.72
N VAL A 62 3.67 -7.05 0.90
CA VAL A 62 4.13 -6.69 2.25
C VAL A 62 3.35 -5.43 2.62
N PRO A 63 2.48 -5.47 3.65
CA PRO A 63 1.74 -4.29 4.07
C PRO A 63 2.75 -3.23 4.53
N VAL A 64 2.67 -2.00 4.00
CA VAL A 64 3.55 -0.87 4.40
C VAL A 64 3.46 -0.53 5.90
N ARG A 65 2.47 -1.08 6.62
CA ARG A 65 2.45 -1.08 8.09
C ARG A 65 3.61 -1.88 8.73
N MET A 66 4.26 -2.76 7.98
CA MET A 66 5.42 -3.54 8.41
C MET A 66 6.73 -2.74 8.33
N PHE A 67 6.76 -1.60 7.62
CA PHE A 67 7.95 -0.74 7.55
C PHE A 67 7.91 0.47 8.51
N ALA A 68 6.82 0.64 9.27
CA ALA A 68 6.70 1.71 10.26
C ALA A 68 7.25 1.33 11.65
N GLY A 69 8.04 0.26 11.76
CA GLY A 69 8.56 -0.26 13.03
C GLY A 69 10.06 -0.11 13.26
N SER A 70 10.86 0.27 12.25
CA SER A 70 12.32 0.25 12.39
C SER A 70 12.97 1.50 11.83
N SER A 71 12.85 2.61 12.55
CA SER A 71 13.99 3.50 12.85
C SER A 71 13.52 4.86 13.35
N ARG A 72 13.67 5.08 14.66
CA ARG A 72 14.53 6.14 15.20
C ARG A 72 14.37 6.24 16.70
N ARG A 73 15.55 6.28 17.35
CA ARG A 73 15.83 7.09 18.54
C ARG A 73 15.47 6.46 19.89
N SER A 74 16.20 5.40 20.25
CA SER A 74 16.53 5.15 21.66
C SER A 74 17.71 6.04 22.07
N SER A 75 17.46 7.34 22.25
CA SER A 75 18.36 8.21 23.00
C SER A 75 17.74 8.46 24.37
N GLY A 76 18.33 7.89 25.42
CA GLY A 76 18.04 8.28 26.81
C GLY A 76 18.02 7.15 27.85
N ARG A 77 19.18 6.55 28.15
CA ARG A 77 19.51 6.15 29.55
C ARG A 77 20.06 7.40 30.25
N PRO A 78 19.89 7.65 31.57
CA PRO A 78 20.04 6.65 32.64
C PRO A 78 19.03 6.74 33.81
N SER A 79 18.78 5.60 34.47
CA SER A 79 18.05 5.52 35.74
C SER A 79 18.88 6.11 36.88
N ARG A 80 18.47 7.28 37.37
CA ARG A 80 19.01 7.90 38.59
C ARG A 80 18.05 7.62 39.74
N SER A 81 18.16 6.47 40.40
CA SER A 81 17.50 6.26 41.70
C SER A 81 18.32 6.94 42.79
N ARG A 82 17.86 8.12 43.18
CA ARG A 82 18.24 8.76 44.44
C ARG A 82 17.56 8.00 45.58
N ARG A 83 18.39 7.52 46.52
CA ARG A 83 18.33 7.77 47.98
C ARG A 83 16.95 7.75 48.66
N SER A 84 16.80 6.89 49.68
CA SER A 84 16.06 7.05 50.96
C SER A 84 15.96 5.65 51.60
N ALA A 85 16.08 5.37 52.88
CA ALA A 85 16.56 6.03 54.09
C ALA A 85 16.71 4.89 55.12
#